data_AF-A0A7K4CUZ0-F1
#
_entry.id   AF-A0A7K4CUZ0-F1
#
_cell.length_a   1.000
_cell.length_b   1.000
_cell.length_c   1.000
_cell.angle_alpha   90.00
_cell.angle_beta   90.00
_cell.angle_gamma   90.00
#
_symmetry.space_group_name_H-M   'P 1'
#
loop_
_entity.id
_entity.type
_entity.pdbx_description
1 polymer ?
#
loop_
_entity_poly.entity_id
_entity_poly.type
_entity_poly.pdbx_seq_one_letter_code
_entity_poly.pdbx_strand_id
1 'polypeptide(L)'
;MYSESFACGKKGCKGTLVAYKIIDNKKESSIKVLGKCPECKKAYEISLSRNDVASWKPFLQAQFVKCMECGYPSLKTIKRIGDATTGFKIKLDCLECNKDNERYVDGSALDLVESALPSASRTLILCPTCGDHVANEHEQHCPKCGRELYCTNCHATLTTNAKFCPSCGDPVKLGDFSKRAAVTTKTSVATCPTCGASMAPTARFCNECGQEVLCNKCGNRVPPGAVFCNSCGDPVKAGKTTTGKKK
;
A
#
# COMPACT_ATOMS: atom_id res chain seq x y z
N MET A 1 21.70 -19.96 -5.52
CA MET A 1 21.83 -20.68 -6.81
C MET A 1 20.79 -20.23 -7.83
N TYR A 2 19.49 -20.12 -7.51
CA TYR A 2 18.47 -19.76 -8.52
C TYR A 2 18.31 -18.27 -8.86
N SER A 3 18.99 -17.36 -8.17
CA SER A 3 18.95 -15.92 -8.49
C SER A 3 19.42 -15.62 -9.91
N GLU A 4 20.39 -16.38 -10.42
CA GLU A 4 20.91 -16.25 -11.78
C GLU A 4 19.92 -16.76 -12.84
N SER A 5 19.09 -17.75 -12.50
CA SER A 5 18.06 -18.27 -13.41
C SER A 5 17.00 -17.23 -13.77
N PHE A 6 16.84 -16.20 -12.94
CA PHE A 6 15.95 -15.07 -13.21
C PHE A 6 16.70 -13.82 -13.72
N ALA A 7 18.00 -13.89 -13.99
CA ALA A 7 18.73 -12.77 -14.58
C ALA A 7 18.38 -12.60 -16.07
N CYS A 8 18.43 -11.36 -16.58
CA CYS A 8 18.21 -11.12 -17.99
C CYS A 8 19.37 -11.65 -18.84
N GLY A 9 19.08 -12.51 -19.82
CA GLY A 9 20.09 -13.06 -20.74
C GLY A 9 20.61 -12.08 -21.81
N LYS A 10 20.17 -10.81 -21.84
CA LYS A 10 20.65 -9.83 -22.83
C LYS A 10 22.04 -9.34 -22.43
N LYS A 11 23.02 -9.45 -23.33
CA LYS A 11 24.37 -8.90 -23.14
C LYS A 11 24.30 -7.42 -22.72
N GLY A 12 24.90 -7.09 -21.58
CA GLY A 12 24.92 -5.74 -21.01
C GLY A 12 23.67 -5.32 -20.22
N CYS A 13 22.63 -6.16 -20.13
CA CYS A 13 21.46 -5.91 -19.30
C CYS A 13 21.64 -6.56 -17.94
N LYS A 14 21.47 -5.79 -16.85
CA LYS A 14 21.59 -6.30 -15.47
C LYS A 14 20.25 -6.54 -14.79
N GLY A 15 19.15 -6.26 -15.49
CA GLY A 15 17.80 -6.44 -15.00
C GLY A 15 17.44 -7.89 -14.67
N THR A 16 16.45 -8.03 -13.80
CA THR A 16 15.85 -9.30 -13.40
C THR A 16 14.56 -9.54 -14.16
N LEU A 17 14.28 -10.79 -14.50
CA LEU A 17 13.07 -11.21 -15.18
C LEU A 17 11.88 -11.20 -14.23
N VAL A 18 10.80 -10.55 -14.67
CA VAL A 18 9.52 -10.56 -13.99
C VAL A 18 8.65 -11.65 -14.58
N ALA A 19 8.35 -12.69 -13.79
CA ALA A 19 7.58 -13.85 -14.23
C ALA A 19 6.11 -13.48 -14.50
N TYR A 20 5.61 -13.69 -15.72
CA TYR A 20 4.24 -13.34 -16.10
C TYR A 20 3.40 -14.52 -16.56
N LYS A 21 4.03 -15.64 -16.92
CA LYS A 21 3.32 -16.86 -17.29
C LYS A 21 3.99 -18.07 -16.64
N ILE A 22 3.21 -18.90 -15.95
CA ILE A 22 3.69 -20.14 -15.32
C ILE A 22 2.88 -21.30 -15.89
N ILE A 23 3.57 -22.29 -16.43
CA ILE A 23 2.99 -23.48 -17.03
C ILE A 23 3.56 -24.69 -16.30
N ASP A 24 2.67 -25.41 -15.62
CA ASP A 24 2.99 -26.65 -14.92
C ASP A 24 2.27 -27.82 -15.59
N ASN A 25 3.04 -28.64 -16.31
CA ASN A 25 2.57 -29.92 -16.82
C ASN A 25 3.07 -31.04 -15.90
N LYS A 26 2.21 -31.59 -15.03
CA LYS A 26 2.58 -32.62 -14.03
C LYS A 26 3.28 -33.86 -14.61
N LYS A 27 3.19 -34.11 -15.93
CA LYS A 27 3.89 -35.21 -16.62
C LYS A 27 5.35 -34.89 -16.94
N GLU A 28 5.74 -33.62 -16.96
CA GLU A 28 7.11 -33.17 -17.23
C GLU A 28 7.91 -33.04 -15.93
N SER A 29 9.22 -33.24 -15.97
CA SER A 29 10.12 -33.07 -14.81
C SER A 29 10.43 -31.61 -14.48
N SER A 30 9.96 -30.67 -15.31
CA SER A 30 10.24 -29.24 -15.16
C SER A 30 8.97 -28.39 -15.30
N ILE A 31 9.01 -27.20 -14.70
CA ILE A 31 7.98 -26.17 -14.76
C ILE A 31 8.51 -25.03 -15.64
N LYS A 32 7.71 -24.58 -16.61
CA LYS A 32 8.09 -23.51 -17.53
C LYS A 32 7.58 -22.17 -17.02
N VAL A 33 8.47 -21.21 -16.90
CA VAL A 33 8.17 -19.84 -16.47
C VAL A 33 8.62 -18.88 -17.55
N LEU A 34 7.69 -18.09 -18.09
CA LEU A 34 8.04 -16.98 -18.97
C LEU A 34 8.17 -15.70 -18.13
N GLY A 35 9.30 -15.02 -18.31
CA GLY A 35 9.61 -13.77 -17.66
C GLY A 35 9.93 -12.67 -18.66
N LYS A 36 9.56 -11.42 -18.33
CA LYS A 36 9.91 -10.22 -19.12
C LYS A 36 10.88 -9.36 -18.31
N CYS A 37 11.95 -8.90 -18.95
CA CYS A 37 12.85 -7.94 -18.33
C CYS A 37 12.24 -6.52 -18.42
N PRO A 38 12.05 -5.81 -17.29
CA PRO A 38 11.50 -4.46 -17.31
C PRO A 38 12.47 -3.45 -17.95
N GLU A 39 13.79 -3.69 -17.88
CA GLU A 39 14.82 -2.80 -18.44
C GLU A 39 14.89 -2.88 -19.97
N CYS A 40 15.08 -4.09 -20.52
CA CYS A 40 15.28 -4.26 -21.95
C CYS A 40 14.04 -4.72 -22.72
N LYS A 41 12.93 -4.96 -22.01
CA LYS A 41 11.61 -5.39 -22.54
C LYS A 41 11.60 -6.75 -23.25
N LYS A 42 12.72 -7.48 -23.28
CA LYS A 42 12.80 -8.83 -23.84
C LYS A 42 12.17 -9.87 -22.91
N ALA A 43 11.51 -10.86 -23.51
CA ALA A 43 10.96 -12.01 -22.83
C ALA A 43 11.91 -13.22 -22.92
N TYR A 44 11.89 -14.06 -21.90
CA TYR A 44 12.72 -15.24 -21.77
C TYR A 44 11.89 -16.38 -21.16
N GLU A 45 12.17 -17.60 -21.57
CA GLU A 45 11.65 -18.82 -20.96
C GLU A 45 12.69 -19.41 -20.00
N ILE A 46 12.24 -19.76 -18.80
CA ILE A 46 13.05 -20.37 -17.74
C ILE A 46 12.42 -21.73 -17.43
N SER A 47 13.24 -22.78 -17.49
CA SER A 47 12.83 -24.14 -17.09
C SER A 47 13.35 -24.43 -15.68
N LEU A 48 12.43 -24.65 -14.74
CA LEU A 48 12.73 -24.91 -13.33
C LEU A 48 12.46 -26.37 -12.99
N SER A 49 13.43 -27.03 -12.35
CA SER A 49 13.32 -28.43 -11.92
C SER A 49 12.25 -28.61 -10.83
N ARG A 50 11.40 -29.63 -10.94
CA ARG A 50 10.41 -29.95 -9.89
C ARG A 50 11.02 -30.47 -8.60
N ASN A 51 12.20 -31.07 -8.67
CA ASN A 51 12.85 -31.61 -7.49
C ASN A 51 13.36 -30.51 -6.54
N ASP A 52 13.52 -29.29 -7.07
CA ASP A 52 14.16 -28.18 -6.37
C ASP A 52 13.18 -27.05 -6.02
N VAL A 53 11.87 -27.34 -5.97
CA VAL A 53 10.81 -26.34 -5.74
C VAL A 53 11.11 -25.45 -4.54
N ALA A 54 11.53 -26.03 -3.42
CA ALA A 54 11.86 -25.27 -2.21
C ALA A 54 12.95 -24.20 -2.44
N SER A 55 13.90 -24.48 -3.34
CA SER A 55 15.06 -23.64 -3.61
C SER A 55 14.72 -22.44 -4.51
N TRP A 56 13.85 -22.62 -5.52
CA TRP A 56 13.51 -21.55 -6.46
C TRP A 56 12.17 -20.86 -6.19
N LYS A 57 11.24 -21.50 -5.47
CA LYS A 57 9.90 -20.96 -5.18
C LYS A 57 9.95 -19.55 -4.59
N PRO A 58 10.79 -19.23 -3.57
CA PRO A 58 10.87 -17.88 -3.02
C PRO A 58 11.28 -16.82 -4.07
N PHE A 59 12.16 -17.17 -5.00
CA PHE A 59 12.61 -16.26 -6.06
C PHE A 59 11.50 -16.02 -7.07
N LEU A 60 10.80 -17.07 -7.50
CA LEU A 60 9.65 -16.97 -8.39
C LEU A 60 8.59 -16.05 -7.77
N GLN A 61 8.27 -16.27 -6.50
CA GLN A 61 7.31 -15.48 -5.72
C GLN A 61 7.70 -14.00 -5.66
N ALA A 62 8.95 -13.70 -5.33
CA ALA A 62 9.46 -12.32 -5.29
C ALA A 62 9.41 -11.62 -6.66
N GLN A 63 9.63 -12.34 -7.77
CA GLN A 63 9.51 -11.76 -9.12
C GLN A 63 8.04 -11.64 -9.57
N PHE A 64 7.17 -12.52 -9.08
CA PHE A 64 5.77 -12.57 -9.50
C PHE A 64 4.92 -11.41 -8.96
N VAL A 65 5.40 -10.71 -7.92
CA VAL A 65 4.74 -9.49 -7.41
C VAL A 65 5.25 -8.19 -8.04
N LYS A 66 6.31 -8.23 -8.86
CA LYS A 66 6.91 -7.03 -9.48
C LYS A 66 6.20 -6.62 -10.76
N CYS A 67 5.95 -5.34 -11.01
CA CYS A 67 5.38 -4.88 -12.28
C CYS A 67 6.28 -5.26 -13.47
N MET A 68 5.70 -5.77 -14.57
CA MET A 68 6.46 -6.12 -15.79
C MET A 68 7.00 -4.90 -16.53
N GLU A 69 6.39 -3.74 -16.30
CA GLU A 69 6.73 -2.52 -17.00
C GLU A 69 7.80 -1.71 -16.28
N CYS A 70 7.74 -1.56 -14.97
CA CYS A 70 8.73 -0.79 -14.20
C CYS A 70 9.59 -1.63 -13.25
N GLY A 71 9.24 -2.89 -12.97
CA GLY A 71 10.00 -3.78 -12.08
C GLY A 71 9.71 -3.60 -10.59
N TYR A 72 8.91 -2.62 -10.18
CA TYR A 72 8.60 -2.36 -8.78
C TYR A 72 7.45 -3.25 -8.24
N PRO A 73 7.50 -3.68 -6.97
CA PRO A 73 6.49 -4.56 -6.36
C PRO A 73 5.19 -3.84 -5.93
N SER A 74 5.07 -2.52 -6.15
CA SER A 74 3.90 -1.74 -5.73
C SER A 74 2.66 -2.07 -6.58
N LEU A 75 1.90 -3.07 -6.17
CA LEU A 75 0.65 -3.51 -6.80
C LEU A 75 -0.56 -2.93 -6.07
N LYS A 76 -1.48 -2.33 -6.81
CA LYS A 76 -2.67 -1.63 -6.29
C LYS A 76 -3.89 -2.56 -6.17
N THR A 77 -4.10 -3.43 -7.15
CA THR A 77 -5.23 -4.37 -7.18
C THR A 77 -4.80 -5.70 -7.76
N ILE A 78 -5.39 -6.78 -7.26
CA ILE A 78 -5.23 -8.13 -7.80
C ILE A 78 -6.61 -8.69 -8.08
N LYS A 79 -6.94 -8.93 -9.36
CA LYS A 79 -8.18 -9.61 -9.74
C LYS A 79 -7.85 -10.97 -10.33
N ARG A 80 -8.30 -12.05 -9.66
CA ARG A 80 -8.24 -13.42 -10.18
C ARG A 80 -9.42 -13.64 -11.13
N ILE A 81 -9.15 -14.15 -12.32
CA ILE A 81 -10.14 -14.43 -13.36
C ILE A 81 -9.87 -15.83 -13.90
N GLY A 82 -10.77 -16.78 -13.65
CA GLY A 82 -10.60 -18.20 -14.01
C GLY A 82 -10.72 -19.12 -12.80
N ASP A 83 -10.58 -20.42 -13.04
CA ASP A 83 -10.71 -21.48 -12.04
C ASP A 83 -9.40 -22.26 -11.91
N ALA A 84 -9.11 -22.77 -10.70
CA ALA A 84 -7.93 -23.56 -10.38
C ALA A 84 -7.78 -24.84 -11.23
N THR A 85 -8.82 -25.24 -11.97
CA THR A 85 -8.81 -26.41 -12.86
C THR A 85 -8.26 -26.13 -14.27
N THR A 86 -8.41 -24.90 -14.79
CA THR A 86 -8.01 -24.52 -16.17
C THR A 86 -6.91 -23.45 -16.22
N GLY A 87 -6.53 -22.95 -15.04
CA GLY A 87 -5.60 -21.83 -14.89
C GLY A 87 -6.33 -20.51 -14.67
N PHE A 88 -5.66 -19.60 -14.00
CA PHE A 88 -6.22 -18.33 -13.61
C PHE A 88 -5.35 -17.18 -14.13
N LYS A 89 -6.05 -16.14 -14.58
CA LYS A 89 -5.46 -14.87 -14.96
C LYS A 89 -5.46 -13.94 -13.76
N ILE A 90 -4.38 -13.19 -13.62
CA ILE A 90 -4.21 -12.21 -12.56
C ILE A 90 -4.01 -10.85 -13.20
N LYS A 91 -4.99 -9.96 -13.03
CA LYS A 91 -4.84 -8.55 -13.42
C LYS A 91 -4.25 -7.74 -12.28
N LEU A 92 -3.25 -6.95 -12.61
CA LEU A 92 -2.36 -6.25 -11.68
C LEU A 92 -2.18 -4.81 -12.12
N ASP A 93 -2.64 -3.88 -11.29
CA ASP A 93 -2.42 -2.45 -11.49
C ASP A 93 -1.15 -2.02 -10.75
N CYS A 94 -0.17 -1.43 -11.44
CA CYS A 94 1.03 -0.92 -10.78
C CYS A 94 0.80 0.50 -10.23
N LEU A 95 1.15 0.73 -8.97
CA LEU A 95 1.06 2.06 -8.35
C LEU A 95 2.11 3.03 -8.89
N GLU A 96 3.31 2.55 -9.22
CA GLU A 96 4.42 3.39 -9.66
C GLU A 96 4.22 3.92 -11.09
N CYS A 97 3.80 3.04 -12.01
CA CYS A 97 3.69 3.42 -13.43
C CYS A 97 2.26 3.49 -13.94
N ASN A 98 1.26 3.22 -13.09
CA ASN A 98 -0.17 3.26 -13.42
C ASN A 98 -0.57 2.46 -14.68
N LYS A 99 0.16 1.37 -14.95
CA LYS A 99 -0.13 0.43 -16.05
C LYS A 99 -0.73 -0.85 -15.49
N ASP A 100 -1.69 -1.40 -16.21
CA ASP A 100 -2.20 -2.74 -15.97
C ASP A 100 -1.25 -3.81 -16.55
N ASN A 101 -1.21 -4.96 -15.91
CA ASN A 101 -0.45 -6.12 -16.33
C ASN A 101 -1.33 -7.37 -16.13
N GLU A 102 -1.30 -8.27 -17.10
CA GLU A 102 -1.98 -9.56 -16.98
C GLU A 102 -0.94 -10.68 -16.84
N ARG A 103 -1.14 -11.54 -15.85
CA ARG A 103 -0.38 -12.78 -15.69
C ARG A 103 -1.27 -13.98 -15.85
N TYR A 104 -0.67 -15.09 -16.26
CA TYR A 104 -1.34 -16.38 -16.35
C TYR A 104 -0.60 -17.42 -15.52
N VAL A 105 -1.34 -18.19 -14.75
CA VAL A 105 -0.80 -19.30 -13.97
C VAL A 105 -1.67 -20.51 -14.25
N ASP A 106 -1.04 -21.60 -14.67
CA ASP A 106 -1.72 -22.88 -14.82
C ASP A 106 -2.33 -23.31 -13.47
N GLY A 107 -3.46 -24.00 -13.52
CA GLY A 107 -4.16 -24.47 -12.32
C GLY A 107 -3.27 -25.32 -11.41
N SER A 108 -2.45 -26.17 -12.02
CA SER A 108 -1.48 -27.03 -11.31
C SER A 108 -0.34 -26.26 -10.66
N ALA A 109 -0.13 -25.00 -11.04
CA ALA A 109 0.94 -24.12 -10.55
C ALA A 109 0.46 -23.13 -9.47
N LEU A 110 -0.82 -23.13 -9.09
CA LEU A 110 -1.39 -22.16 -8.15
C LEU A 110 -0.62 -22.12 -6.83
N ASP A 111 -0.31 -23.27 -6.24
CA ASP A 111 0.41 -23.41 -4.97
C ASP A 111 1.82 -22.78 -4.99
N LEU A 112 2.40 -22.59 -6.18
CA LEU A 112 3.73 -22.00 -6.34
C LEU A 112 3.72 -20.50 -6.08
N VAL A 113 2.61 -19.82 -6.37
CA VAL A 113 2.49 -18.35 -6.26
C VAL A 113 1.46 -17.91 -5.24
N GLU A 114 0.60 -18.79 -4.78
CA GLU A 114 -0.52 -18.43 -3.90
C GLU A 114 -0.06 -17.72 -2.63
N SER A 115 0.99 -18.21 -1.96
CA SER A 115 1.49 -17.57 -0.73
C SER A 115 2.17 -16.22 -0.97
N ALA A 116 2.50 -15.88 -2.22
CA ALA A 116 3.07 -14.59 -2.59
C ALA A 116 2.02 -13.59 -3.06
N LEU A 117 0.85 -14.08 -3.46
CA LEU A 117 -0.27 -13.23 -3.81
C LEU A 117 -0.89 -12.69 -2.52
N PRO A 118 -1.07 -11.36 -2.40
CA PRO A 118 -2.01 -10.79 -1.45
C PRO A 118 -3.30 -11.60 -1.45
N SER A 119 -3.64 -12.22 -0.31
CA SER A 119 -4.91 -12.91 -0.17
C SER A 119 -6.02 -11.92 -0.53
N ALA A 120 -6.99 -12.34 -1.34
CA ALA A 120 -8.11 -11.51 -1.78
C ALA A 120 -8.96 -10.98 -0.60
N SER A 121 -8.66 -11.40 0.62
CA SER A 121 -9.23 -10.93 1.88
C SER A 121 -8.21 -10.25 2.81
N ARG A 122 -7.23 -9.51 2.27
CA ARG A 122 -6.48 -8.55 3.10
C ARG A 122 -7.40 -7.40 3.46
N THR A 123 -7.98 -7.49 4.65
CA THR A 123 -8.57 -6.35 5.34
C THR A 123 -7.48 -5.29 5.43
N LEU A 124 -7.72 -4.05 4.98
CA LEU A 124 -6.73 -2.97 5.03
C LEU A 124 -7.15 -1.97 6.11
N ILE A 125 -6.29 -1.77 7.10
CA ILE A 125 -6.47 -0.74 8.13
C ILE A 125 -5.86 0.56 7.63
N LEU A 126 -6.61 1.66 7.73
CA LEU A 126 -6.07 2.99 7.45
C LEU A 126 -5.20 3.46 8.62
N CYS A 127 -3.95 3.80 8.35
CA CYS A 127 -3.06 4.40 9.34
C CYS A 127 -3.59 5.80 9.70
N PRO A 128 -3.93 6.06 10.98
CA PRO A 128 -4.46 7.36 11.39
C PRO A 128 -3.40 8.47 11.36
N THR A 129 -2.12 8.13 11.32
CA THR A 129 -1.01 9.11 11.31
C THR A 129 -0.65 9.58 9.90
N CYS A 130 -0.44 8.64 8.97
CA CYS A 130 0.01 8.98 7.62
C CYS A 130 -1.07 8.81 6.54
N GLY A 131 -2.21 8.21 6.89
CA GLY A 131 -3.31 7.95 5.95
C GLY A 131 -3.06 6.77 5.00
N ASP A 132 -1.97 6.03 5.16
CA ASP A 132 -1.69 4.87 4.31
C ASP A 132 -2.43 3.62 4.76
N HIS A 133 -2.69 2.72 3.81
CA HIS A 133 -3.35 1.45 4.06
C HIS A 133 -2.31 0.41 4.48
N VAL A 134 -2.52 -0.22 5.63
CA VAL A 134 -1.63 -1.25 6.18
C VAL A 134 -2.26 -2.62 5.96
N ALA A 135 -1.52 -3.53 5.33
CA ALA A 135 -1.92 -4.92 5.11
C ALA A 135 -1.69 -5.73 6.38
N ASN A 136 -2.76 -5.93 7.15
CA ASN A 136 -2.70 -6.55 8.47
C ASN A 136 -2.65 -8.08 8.40
N GLU A 137 -1.49 -8.64 8.09
CA GLU A 137 -1.21 -10.03 8.49
C GLU A 137 -0.30 -10.13 9.71
N HIS A 138 0.73 -9.28 9.89
CA HIS A 138 1.65 -9.44 11.03
C HIS A 138 2.28 -8.15 11.60
N GLU A 139 1.82 -6.96 11.20
CA GLU A 139 2.48 -5.70 11.56
C GLU A 139 1.70 -4.94 12.65
N GLN A 140 2.31 -4.81 13.84
CA GLN A 140 1.86 -3.91 14.92
C GLN A 140 2.18 -2.43 14.63
N HIS A 141 3.05 -2.18 13.65
CA HIS A 141 3.55 -0.86 13.26
C HIS A 141 3.30 -0.61 11.77
N CYS A 142 2.98 0.61 11.39
CA CYS A 142 2.82 0.99 9.98
C CYS A 142 4.18 0.96 9.25
N PRO A 143 4.33 0.23 8.13
CA PRO A 143 5.61 0.11 7.41
C PRO A 143 6.08 1.42 6.77
N LYS A 144 5.19 2.39 6.57
CA LYS A 144 5.55 3.71 6.00
C LYS A 144 6.04 4.71 7.03
N CYS A 145 5.40 4.76 8.20
CA CYS A 145 5.70 5.80 9.20
C CYS A 145 6.27 5.25 10.52
N GLY A 146 6.34 3.92 10.66
CA GLY A 146 6.90 3.23 11.83
C GLY A 146 6.04 3.32 13.10
N ARG A 147 4.84 3.90 13.04
CA ARG A 147 4.00 4.10 14.24
C ARG A 147 3.04 2.95 14.49
N GLU A 148 2.77 2.70 15.76
CA GLU A 148 1.79 1.72 16.20
C GLU A 148 0.37 2.04 15.74
N LEU A 149 -0.41 0.99 15.47
CA LEU A 149 -1.83 1.11 15.14
C LEU A 149 -2.66 1.19 16.43
N TYR A 150 -3.50 2.22 16.55
CA TYR A 150 -4.38 2.44 17.69
C TYR A 150 -5.82 2.76 17.26
N CYS A 151 -6.79 2.44 18.12
CA CYS A 151 -8.19 2.77 17.91
C CYS A 151 -8.39 4.28 18.03
N THR A 152 -9.03 4.90 17.05
CA THR A 152 -9.32 6.35 17.12
C THR A 152 -10.44 6.71 18.09
N ASN A 153 -11.20 5.73 18.60
CA ASN A 153 -12.23 5.99 19.60
C ASN A 153 -11.71 5.84 21.03
N CYS A 154 -11.09 4.70 21.36
CA CYS A 154 -10.65 4.41 22.73
C CYS A 154 -9.13 4.41 22.93
N HIS A 155 -8.34 4.67 21.88
CA HIS A 155 -6.87 4.68 21.90
C HIS A 155 -6.19 3.36 22.28
N ALA A 156 -6.95 2.26 22.40
CA ALA A 156 -6.37 0.94 22.58
C ALA A 156 -5.52 0.53 21.38
N THR A 157 -4.38 -0.10 21.65
CA THR A 157 -3.52 -0.70 20.63
C THR A 157 -4.31 -1.76 19.86
N LEU A 158 -4.31 -1.67 18.54
CA LEU A 158 -4.98 -2.64 17.70
C LEU A 158 -4.04 -3.80 17.41
N THR A 159 -4.50 -5.02 17.68
CA THR A 159 -3.78 -6.24 17.32
C THR A 159 -4.07 -6.63 15.86
N THR A 160 -3.16 -7.40 15.28
CA THR A 160 -3.20 -7.87 13.90
C THR A 160 -4.55 -8.54 13.59
N ASN A 161 -5.22 -8.12 12.51
CA ASN A 161 -6.55 -8.57 12.04
C ASN A 161 -7.81 -8.14 12.82
N ALA A 162 -7.73 -7.14 13.71
CA ALA A 162 -8.91 -6.63 14.42
C ALA A 162 -9.90 -5.90 13.48
N LYS A 163 -11.05 -6.54 13.17
CA LYS A 163 -12.21 -5.89 12.51
C LYS A 163 -12.95 -4.94 13.45
N PHE A 164 -12.95 -5.25 14.74
CA PHE A 164 -13.52 -4.45 15.83
C PHE A 164 -12.46 -4.25 16.89
N CYS A 165 -12.47 -3.10 17.55
CA CYS A 165 -11.57 -2.83 18.65
C CYS A 165 -11.90 -3.76 19.84
N PRO A 166 -10.93 -4.51 20.39
CA PRO A 166 -11.17 -5.42 21.50
C PRO A 166 -11.51 -4.70 22.82
N SER A 167 -11.17 -3.42 22.94
CA SER A 167 -11.37 -2.65 24.17
C SER A 167 -12.68 -1.86 24.20
N CYS A 168 -13.21 -1.42 23.05
CA CYS A 168 -14.43 -0.61 23.00
C CYS A 168 -15.51 -1.15 22.06
N GLY A 169 -15.22 -2.19 21.28
CA GLY A 169 -16.18 -2.79 20.35
C GLY A 169 -16.42 -2.00 19.07
N ASP A 170 -15.86 -0.79 18.93
CA ASP A 170 -16.04 -0.01 17.70
C ASP A 170 -15.43 -0.69 16.49
N PRO A 171 -16.09 -0.62 15.32
CA PRO A 171 -15.52 -1.09 14.09
C PRO A 171 -14.25 -0.28 13.79
N VAL A 172 -13.14 -0.99 13.59
CA VAL A 172 -11.94 -0.38 13.04
C VAL A 172 -12.32 0.04 11.63
N LYS A 173 -12.09 1.31 11.25
CA LYS A 173 -12.44 1.80 9.92
C LYS A 173 -11.60 1.07 8.86
N LEU A 174 -12.15 -0.02 8.35
CA LEU A 174 -11.66 -0.74 7.20
C LEU A 174 -12.01 0.10 5.97
N GLY A 175 -11.03 0.41 5.14
CA GLY A 175 -11.31 1.03 3.85
C GLY A 175 -12.15 0.07 3.02
N ASP A 176 -13.42 0.38 2.79
CA ASP A 176 -14.32 -0.38 1.92
C ASP A 176 -13.92 -0.12 0.46
N PHE A 177 -13.45 -1.16 -0.24
CA PHE A 177 -13.04 -1.09 -1.65
C PHE A 177 -14.23 -1.05 -2.63
N SER A 178 -15.47 -1.09 -2.15
CA SER A 178 -16.65 -1.18 -3.01
C SER A 178 -17.29 0.18 -3.33
N LYS A 179 -16.88 1.29 -2.69
CA LYS A 179 -17.39 2.63 -3.02
C LYS A 179 -16.31 3.71 -2.95
N ARG A 180 -15.67 4.00 -4.09
CA ARG A 180 -15.05 5.32 -4.29
C ARG A 180 -16.15 6.35 -4.60
N ALA A 181 -16.61 7.04 -3.56
CA ALA A 181 -16.88 8.45 -3.74
C ALA A 181 -15.53 9.14 -3.99
N ALA A 182 -15.47 9.99 -5.00
CA ALA A 182 -14.32 10.85 -5.25
C ALA A 182 -13.87 11.47 -3.92
N VAL A 183 -12.58 11.36 -3.62
CA VAL A 183 -11.94 12.19 -2.60
C VAL A 183 -11.99 13.61 -3.16
N THR A 184 -13.12 14.28 -2.94
CA THR A 184 -13.17 15.73 -3.00
C THR A 184 -12.28 16.19 -1.87
N THR A 185 -11.12 16.72 -2.23
CA THR A 185 -10.28 17.53 -1.37
C THR A 185 -11.14 18.64 -0.77
N LYS A 186 -11.74 18.39 0.40
CA LYS A 186 -12.14 19.47 1.28
C LYS A 186 -10.86 20.07 1.81
N THR A 187 -10.36 21.06 1.08
CA THR A 187 -9.37 22.02 1.54
C THR A 187 -9.90 22.63 2.83
N SER A 188 -9.49 22.08 3.97
CA SER A 188 -9.77 22.67 5.27
C SER A 188 -8.92 23.93 5.38
N VAL A 189 -9.51 25.06 5.01
CA VAL A 189 -8.92 26.39 5.25
C VAL A 189 -8.81 26.54 6.76
N ALA A 190 -7.58 26.63 7.26
CA ALA A 190 -7.33 26.87 8.67
C ALA A 190 -7.45 28.36 8.96
N THR A 191 -7.82 28.75 10.18
CA THR A 191 -7.91 30.17 10.56
C THR A 191 -6.81 30.49 11.56
N CYS A 192 -6.10 31.60 11.35
CA CYS A 192 -5.10 32.09 12.28
C CYS A 192 -5.76 32.39 13.65
N PRO A 193 -5.27 31.81 14.76
CA PRO A 193 -5.85 32.05 16.08
C PRO A 193 -5.60 33.48 16.59
N THR A 194 -4.63 34.19 16.02
CA THR A 194 -4.23 35.53 16.46
C THR A 194 -5.01 36.64 15.76
N CYS A 195 -5.18 36.55 14.44
CA CYS A 195 -5.80 37.62 13.65
C CYS A 195 -7.10 37.21 12.93
N GLY A 196 -7.46 35.91 12.96
CA GLY A 196 -8.67 35.42 12.30
C GLY A 196 -8.56 35.27 10.78
N ALA A 197 -7.38 35.51 10.18
CA ALA A 197 -7.17 35.36 8.74
C ALA A 197 -7.18 33.88 8.31
N SER A 198 -7.65 33.61 7.10
CA SER A 198 -7.57 32.29 6.48
C SER A 198 -6.14 31.93 6.10
N MET A 199 -5.73 30.70 6.39
CA MET A 199 -4.42 30.15 6.15
C MET A 199 -4.53 28.93 5.23
N ALA A 200 -3.60 28.83 4.27
CA ALA A 200 -3.47 27.63 3.45
C ALA A 200 -3.03 26.42 4.32
N PRO A 201 -3.42 25.18 3.96
CA PRO A 201 -3.04 23.97 4.72
C PRO A 201 -1.52 23.76 4.84
N THR A 202 -0.74 24.35 3.91
CA THR A 202 0.72 24.28 3.86
C THR A 202 1.41 25.53 4.40
N ALA A 203 0.65 26.57 4.80
CA ALA A 203 1.21 27.83 5.25
C ALA A 203 2.05 27.63 6.52
N ARG A 204 3.28 28.14 6.55
CA ARG A 204 4.14 28.00 7.74
C ARG A 204 3.89 29.07 8.80
N PHE A 205 3.47 30.25 8.34
CA PHE A 205 3.17 31.46 9.09
C PHE A 205 1.88 32.06 8.52
N CYS A 206 1.17 32.85 9.32
CA CYS A 206 0.05 33.64 8.80
C CYS A 206 0.57 34.67 7.79
N ASN A 207 -0.03 34.73 6.60
CA ASN A 207 0.31 35.72 5.58
C ASN A 207 -0.11 37.15 5.95
N GLU A 208 -1.07 37.31 6.87
CA GLU A 208 -1.56 38.63 7.29
C GLU A 208 -0.80 39.18 8.50
N CYS A 209 -0.55 38.36 9.52
CA CYS A 209 0.09 38.83 10.77
C CYS A 209 1.47 38.25 11.06
N GLY A 210 1.99 37.34 10.22
CA GLY A 210 3.30 36.71 10.40
C GLY A 210 3.38 35.66 11.52
N GLN A 211 2.33 35.52 12.34
CA GLN A 211 2.36 34.63 13.50
C GLN A 211 2.26 33.15 13.11
N GLU A 212 3.03 32.30 13.80
CA GLU A 212 2.93 30.85 13.70
C GLU A 212 1.89 30.26 14.66
N VAL A 213 1.37 29.09 14.32
CA VAL A 213 0.41 28.36 15.17
C VAL A 213 1.19 27.46 16.12
N LEU A 214 1.10 27.74 17.42
CA LEU A 214 1.74 26.97 18.48
C LEU A 214 0.72 26.18 19.28
N CYS A 215 1.17 25.07 19.88
CA CYS A 215 0.37 24.29 20.81
C CYS A 215 0.30 25.02 22.16
N ASN A 216 -0.92 25.24 22.65
CA ASN A 216 -1.14 25.91 23.93
C ASN A 216 -0.64 25.14 25.17
N LYS A 217 -0.30 23.85 25.04
CA LYS A 217 0.20 23.04 26.15
C LYS A 217 1.71 22.85 26.13
N CYS A 218 2.27 22.45 24.99
CA CYS A 218 3.70 22.14 24.90
C CYS A 218 4.52 23.20 24.16
N GLY A 219 3.89 24.25 23.63
CA GLY A 219 4.56 25.32 22.88
C GLY A 219 5.08 24.90 21.50
N ASN A 220 4.99 23.62 21.13
CA ASN A 220 5.47 23.16 19.84
C ASN A 220 4.60 23.67 18.68
N ARG A 221 5.26 23.87 17.55
CA ARG A 221 4.64 24.32 16.31
C ARG A 221 3.65 23.30 15.77
N VAL A 222 2.45 23.78 15.46
CA VAL A 222 1.33 23.00 14.93
C VAL A 222 1.05 23.43 13.48
N PRO A 223 0.93 22.49 12.53
CA PRO A 223 0.54 22.81 11.16
C PRO A 223 -0.88 23.43 11.10
N PRO A 224 -1.14 24.41 10.21
CA PRO A 224 -2.49 24.97 10.08
C PRO A 224 -3.51 23.89 9.71
N GLY A 225 -4.62 23.87 10.43
CA GLY A 225 -5.70 22.91 10.19
C GLY A 225 -5.51 21.57 10.91
N ALA A 226 -4.40 21.38 11.63
CA ALA A 226 -4.24 20.24 12.51
C ALA A 226 -5.24 20.32 13.68
N VAL A 227 -5.98 19.23 13.89
CA VAL A 227 -6.94 19.10 15.01
C VAL A 227 -6.22 18.73 16.31
N PHE A 228 -5.00 18.20 16.22
CA PHE A 228 -4.17 17.77 17.35
C PHE A 228 -2.73 18.23 17.19
N CYS A 229 -2.02 18.44 18.29
CA CYS A 229 -0.60 18.76 18.29
C CYS A 229 0.20 17.53 17.88
N ASN A 230 1.05 17.70 16.87
CA ASN A 230 1.99 16.69 16.36
C ASN A 230 3.10 16.31 17.37
N SER A 231 3.27 17.06 18.44
CA SER A 231 4.33 16.83 19.43
C SER A 231 3.82 16.25 20.75
N CYS A 232 2.71 16.75 21.30
CA CYS A 232 2.18 16.28 22.58
C CYS A 232 0.80 15.61 22.49
N GLY A 233 0.17 15.59 21.32
CA GLY A 233 -1.15 14.96 21.12
C GLY A 233 -2.35 15.78 21.58
N ASP A 234 -2.15 16.94 22.22
CA ASP A 234 -3.28 17.73 22.72
C ASP A 234 -4.15 18.32 21.60
N PRO A 235 -5.47 18.36 21.81
CA PRO A 235 -6.40 18.92 20.84
C PRO A 235 -6.12 20.41 20.64
N VAL A 236 -5.94 20.79 19.38
CA VAL A 236 -5.74 22.16 18.95
C VAL A 236 -7.12 22.70 18.65
N LYS A 237 -7.63 23.58 19.54
CA LYS A 237 -8.97 24.14 19.37
C LYS A 237 -9.03 24.92 18.06
N ALA A 238 -9.74 24.39 17.06
CA ALA A 238 -10.16 25.16 15.90
C ALA A 238 -11.04 26.31 16.40
N GLY A 239 -10.64 27.55 16.12
CA GLY A 239 -11.43 28.73 16.50
C GLY A 239 -12.86 28.58 15.98
N LYS A 240 -13.83 28.57 16.89
CA LYS A 240 -15.25 28.61 16.52
C LYS A 240 -15.49 29.88 15.72
N THR A 241 -16.00 29.74 14.50
CA THR A 241 -16.58 30.87 13.75
C THR A 241 -17.82 31.34 14.50
N THR A 242 -17.69 32.38 15.32
CA THR A 242 -18.83 33.19 15.75
C THR A 242 -19.12 34.19 14.65
N THR A 243 -20.21 33.98 13.94
CA THR A 243 -20.82 34.93 13.00
C THR A 243 -21.17 36.21 13.76
N GLY A 244 -20.29 37.21 13.69
CA GLY A 244 -20.49 38.55 14.24
C GLY A 244 -21.12 39.46 13.20
N LYS A 245 -22.45 39.62 13.32
CA LYS A 245 -23.30 40.62 12.66
C LYS A 245 -22.64 42.02 12.76
N LYS A 246 -22.18 42.58 11.65
CA LYS A 246 -21.79 44.00 11.59
C LYS A 246 -23.03 44.86 11.31
N LYS A 247 -23.13 45.89 12.14
CA LYS A 247 -24.19 46.88 12.28
C LYS A 247 -24.17 47.86 11.10
#